data_AF-B1ZPY3-F1
#
_entry.id   AF-B1ZPY3-F1
#
_cell.length_a   1.000
_cell.length_b   1.000
_cell.length_c   1.000
_cell.angle_alpha   90.00
_cell.angle_beta   90.00
_cell.angle_gamma   90.00
#
_symmetry.space_group_name_H-M   'P 1'
#
loop_
_entity.id
_entity.type
_entity.pdbx_description
1 polymer ?
#
loop_
_entity_poly.entity_id
_entity_poly.type
_entity_poly.pdbx_seq_one_letter_code
_entity_poly.pdbx_strand_id
1 'polypeptide(L)' 'MSSSSSNEETCIVCAKATAGNSGTAYLYHEGRRFALCCPMCVEMFQRAPTRFAGGERRETLVEQLLAEMKWKTPGQW' A
#
# COMPACT_ATOMS: atom_id res chain seq x y z
N MET A 1 -1.74 26.41 16.79
CA MET A 1 -1.51 25.11 17.44
C MET A 1 -2.79 24.32 17.18
N SER A 2 -2.82 23.30 16.31
CA SER A 2 -2.16 22.01 16.51
C SER A 2 -1.90 21.31 15.18
N SER A 3 -0.63 20.99 14.94
CA SER A 3 -0.23 19.98 13.97
C SER A 3 -0.56 18.61 14.56
N SER A 4 -1.78 18.13 14.36
CA SER A 4 -2.09 16.73 14.68
C SER A 4 -1.88 15.93 13.41
N SER A 5 -0.63 15.54 13.15
CA SER A 5 -0.32 14.39 12.31
C SER A 5 -0.85 13.15 13.00
N SER A 6 -2.17 12.99 12.98
CA SER A 6 -2.83 11.74 13.33
C SER A 6 -2.49 10.78 12.21
N ASN A 7 -1.72 9.74 12.54
CA ASN A 7 -1.39 8.67 11.61
C ASN A 7 -2.70 8.00 11.18
N GLU A 8 -3.27 8.42 10.05
CA GLU A 8 -4.50 7.86 9.50
C GLU A 8 -4.17 6.50 8.91
N GLU A 9 -4.16 5.50 9.79
CA GLU A 9 -4.06 4.12 9.39
C GLU A 9 -5.26 3.78 8.51
N THR A 10 -4.99 3.13 7.38
CA THR A 10 -6.00 2.73 6.41
C THR A 10 -5.96 1.22 6.24
N CYS A 11 -7.13 0.64 5.99
CA CYS A 11 -7.25 -0.78 5.74
C CYS A 11 -6.55 -1.13 4.42
N ILE A 12 -5.56 -2.04 4.44
CA ILE A 12 -4.82 -2.40 3.21
C ILE A 12 -5.69 -3.09 2.15
N VAL A 13 -6.83 -3.67 2.56
CA VAL A 13 -7.73 -4.41 1.66
C VAL A 13 -8.73 -3.48 0.96
N CYS A 14 -9.35 -2.55 1.71
CA CYS A 14 -10.44 -1.72 1.19
C CYS A 14 -10.15 -0.22 1.22
N ALA A 15 -8.95 0.19 1.64
CA ALA A 15 -8.50 1.57 1.77
C ALA A 15 -9.36 2.47 2.70
N LYS A 16 -10.26 1.88 3.50
CA LYS A 16 -11.07 2.62 4.47
C LYS A 16 -10.21 3.04 5.67
N ALA A 17 -10.40 4.27 6.14
CA ALA A 17 -9.77 4.74 7.37
C ALA A 17 -10.14 3.83 8.55
N THR A 18 -9.13 3.37 9.30
CA THR A 18 -9.31 2.60 10.54
C THR A 18 -9.33 3.50 11.77
N ALA A 19 -9.05 4.80 11.61
CA ALA A 19 -9.10 5.79 12.68
C ALA A 19 -10.49 5.84 13.34
N GLY A 20 -10.51 5.66 14.67
CA GLY A 20 -11.74 5.71 15.47
C GLY A 20 -12.55 4.40 15.52
N ASN A 21 -12.11 3.33 14.85
CA ASN A 21 -12.77 2.04 14.94
C ASN A 21 -12.12 1.17 16.02
N SER A 22 -12.85 0.92 17.12
CA SER A 22 -12.41 0.08 18.24
C SER A 22 -12.20 -1.40 17.89
N GLY A 23 -12.56 -1.81 16.66
CA GLY A 23 -12.43 -3.18 16.14
C GLY A 23 -11.35 -3.36 15.07
N THR A 24 -10.34 -2.49 15.01
CA THR A 24 -9.26 -2.62 14.01
C THR A 24 -8.35 -3.80 14.36
N ALA A 25 -8.19 -4.73 13.42
CA ALA A 25 -7.27 -5.85 13.54
C ALA A 25 -5.93 -5.50 12.88
N TYR A 26 -4.83 -5.98 13.47
CA TYR A 26 -3.49 -5.81 12.91
C TYR A 26 -2.90 -7.19 12.60
N LEU A 27 -2.49 -7.39 11.34
CA LEU A 27 -1.76 -8.59 10.93
C LEU A 27 -0.32 -8.26 10.62
N TYR A 28 0.58 -9.20 10.94
CA TYR A 28 1.99 -9.10 10.61
C TYR A 28 2.30 -10.04 9.46
N HIS A 29 2.92 -9.51 8.40
CA HIS A 29 3.40 -10.29 7.27
C HIS A 29 4.77 -9.74 6.87
N GLU A 30 5.78 -10.63 6.77
CA GLU A 30 7.16 -10.27 6.44
C GLU A 30 7.75 -9.14 7.30
N GLY A 31 7.45 -9.15 8.60
CA GLY A 31 7.91 -8.13 9.55
C GLY A 31 7.22 -6.77 9.43
N ARG A 32 6.23 -6.63 8.54
CA ARG A 32 5.41 -5.41 8.37
C ARG A 32 4.04 -5.61 9.01
N ARG A 33 3.53 -4.56 9.66
CA ARG A 33 2.17 -4.53 10.24
C ARG A 33 1.16 -3.95 9.25
N PHE A 34 -0.01 -4.56 9.14
CA PHE A 34 -1.10 -4.15 8.27
C PHE A 34 -2.38 -3.97 9.08
N ALA A 35 -2.99 -2.78 8.97
CA ALA A 35 -4.26 -2.47 9.62
C ALA A 35 -5.44 -2.98 8.78
N LEU A 36 -6.48 -3.50 9.44
CA LEU A 36 -7.67 -4.07 8.81
C LEU A 36 -8.92 -3.61 9.56
N CYS A 37 -9.89 -3.05 8.84
CA CYS A 37 -11.06 -2.41 9.45
C CYS A 37 -12.15 -3.38 9.93
N CYS A 38 -12.16 -4.64 9.48
CA CYS A 38 -13.20 -5.61 9.82
C CYS A 38 -12.76 -7.06 9.60
N PRO A 39 -13.49 -8.06 10.16
CA PRO A 39 -13.15 -9.49 10.03
C PRO A 39 -13.10 -9.97 8.57
N MET A 40 -13.98 -9.47 7.71
CA MET A 40 -13.97 -9.79 6.28
C MET A 40 -12.65 -9.38 5.60
N CYS A 41 -12.06 -8.24 5.99
CA CYS A 41 -10.76 -7.82 5.46
C CYS A 41 -9.62 -8.71 5.99
N VAL A 42 -9.74 -9.24 7.20
CA VAL A 42 -8.82 -10.25 7.75
C VAL A 42 -8.85 -11.52 6.92
N GLU A 43 -10.03 -12.06 6.63
CA GLU A 43 -10.15 -13.26 5.79
C GLU A 43 -9.60 -13.04 4.38
N MET A 44 -9.91 -11.91 3.75
CA MET A 44 -9.37 -11.57 2.42
C MET A 44 -7.85 -11.45 2.43
N PHE A 45 -7.29 -10.79 3.44
CA PHE A 45 -5.84 -10.66 3.59
C PHE A 45 -5.18 -12.03 3.79
N GLN A 46 -5.75 -12.90 4.63
CA GLN A 46 -5.21 -14.25 4.86
C GLN A 46 -5.25 -15.15 3.63
N ARG A 47 -6.23 -14.98 2.73
CA ARG A 47 -6.30 -15.74 1.47
C ARG A 47 -5.20 -15.37 0.49
N ALA A 48 -4.74 -14.12 0.49
CA ALA A 48 -3.73 -13.64 -0.45
C ALA A 48 -2.85 -12.53 0.17
N PRO A 49 -2.08 -12.82 1.22
CA PRO A 49 -1.35 -11.80 1.98
C PRO A 49 -0.31 -11.12 1.09
N THR A 50 0.41 -11.86 0.25
CA THR A 50 1.39 -11.31 -0.70
C THR A 50 0.78 -10.30 -1.68
N ARG A 51 -0.49 -10.47 -2.08
CA ARG A 51 -1.17 -9.53 -2.99
C ARG A 51 -1.42 -8.16 -2.34
N PHE A 52 -1.75 -8.15 -1.05
CA PHE A 52 -2.05 -6.92 -0.31
C PHE A 52 -0.80 -6.33 0.35
N ALA A 53 0.06 -7.18 0.92
CA ALA A 53 1.30 -6.83 1.61
C ALA A 53 2.43 -6.45 0.64
N GLY A 54 2.45 -7.09 -0.53
CA GLY A 54 3.41 -6.84 -1.60
C GLY A 54 3.40 -5.38 -2.01
N GLY A 55 2.32 -4.64 -1.68
CA GLY A 55 2.29 -3.19 -1.74
C GLY A 55 2.89 -2.75 -3.05
N GLU A 56 2.47 -3.43 -4.13
CA GLU A 56 2.80 -3.11 -5.51
C GLU A 56 2.16 -1.74 -5.70
N ARG A 57 2.85 -0.73 -5.15
CA ARG A 57 3.02 0.57 -5.74
C ARG A 57 3.20 0.16 -7.17
N ARG A 58 2.18 0.42 -7.98
CA ARG A 58 2.33 0.33 -9.41
C ARG A 58 3.57 1.19 -9.64
N GLU A 59 4.77 0.60 -9.73
CA GLU A 59 5.74 1.04 -10.71
C GLU A 59 4.92 0.87 -11.95
N THR A 60 4.27 1.98 -12.27
CA THR A 60 3.21 1.97 -13.23
C THR A 60 3.82 1.36 -14.47
N LEU A 61 3.03 0.60 -15.22
CA LEU A 61 3.41 0.26 -16.59
C LEU A 61 4.00 1.49 -17.30
N VAL A 62 3.55 2.69 -16.93
CA VAL A 62 4.08 4.01 -17.28
C VAL A 62 5.54 4.24 -16.86
N GLU A 63 5.98 3.90 -15.66
CA GLU A 63 7.38 4.06 -15.22
C GLU A 63 8.33 3.10 -15.96
N GLN A 64 7.88 1.86 -16.18
CA GLN A 64 8.58 0.89 -17.03
C GLN A 64 8.61 1.35 -18.50
N LEU A 65 7.49 1.85 -19.05
CA LEU A 65 7.44 2.46 -20.39
C LEU A 65 8.31 3.72 -20.49
N LEU A 66 8.34 4.58 -19.48
CA LEU A 66 9.15 5.80 -19.47
C LEU A 66 10.65 5.48 -19.41
N ALA A 67 11.03 4.40 -18.71
CA ALA A 67 12.39 3.88 -18.73
C ALA A 67 12.76 3.30 -20.12
N GLU A 68 11.85 2.56 -20.76
CA GLU A 68 12.02 2.06 -22.13
C GLU A 68 12.07 3.19 -23.18
N MET A 69 11.41 4.32 -22.95
CA MET A 69 11.42 5.48 -23.86
C MET A 69 12.65 6.39 -23.67
N LYS A 70 13.52 6.13 -22.69
CA LYS A 70 14.65 7.00 -22.34
C LYS A 70 15.95 6.65 -23.08
N TRP A 71 15.89 6.48 -24.40
CA TRP A 71 17.10 6.31 -25.23
C TRP A 71 17.05 7.14 -26.51
N LYS A 72 17.31 8.45 -26.38
CA LYS A 72 18.23 9.16 -27.27
C LYS A 72 18.62 10.51 -26.64
N THR A 73 19.77 10.57 -26.00
CA THR A 73 20.41 11.86 -25.72
C THR A 73 21.05 12.34 -27.03
N PRO A 74 20.61 13.44 -27.65
CA PRO A 74 21.34 13.99 -28.80
C PRO A 74 22.65 14.58 -28.28
N GLY A 75 23.79 13.97 -28.65
CA GLY A 75 25.10 14.57 -28.38
C GLY A 75 26.18 13.65 -27.79
N GLN A 76 26.15 12.34 -28.03
CA GLN A 76 27.37 11.54 -27.91
C GLN A 76 27.92 11.30 -29.33
N TRP A 77 29.08 11.90 -29.59
CA TRP A 77 29.76 12.04 -30.88
C TRP A 77 30.39 10.73 -31.33
#